data_AF-A0A673IYQ9-F1
#
_entry.id   AF-A0A673IYQ9-F1
#
_cell.length_a   1.000
_cell.length_b   1.000
_cell.length_c   1.000
_cell.angle_alpha   90.00
_cell.angle_beta   90.00
_cell.angle_gamma   90.00
#
_symmetry.space_group_name_H-M   'P 1'
#
loop_
_entity.id
_entity.type
_entity.pdbx_description
1 polymer ?
#
loop_
_entity_poly.entity_id
_entity_poly.type
_entity_poly.pdbx_seq_one_letter_code
_entity_poly.pdbx_strand_id
1 'polypeptide(L)'
;MYPLDTYFNSVLLLKGLLRQFLQHMQMNVARWGTAAQSTLFYDWYTQNALDGLSSTCSHTTTQTDPWWKLDLMKMYSVNRVTITNRPDCCESRINGAEIRVGNVSSDVFSNPVCAVVSSIPAGATYSYSCRGMEGRYVIVNIPGTSKILTLCEVGVYVIFPGNLATGRTITQSSTIGTWLGQQAIDFNPGFIQPSLSCSSTTAQTDPWWRVDLRYIYRVSRVVITNRLDCCPEQIDGAEIRIGNSLENNGNNNPICAVISSIPAGVSSTYTCNDMDGRYVSLFIPGDSRILTLCEVEVYGEGPVLKKTFVKMNLKSSSSLSEPGMRVQLLSQLQPALVERGFSDVMLQWSQPPEKEVMRKEAVPSECAQINTGKLKRNVS
;
A
#
# COMPACT_ATOMS: atom_id res chain seq x y z
N MET A 1 -6.16 28.32 -58.34
CA MET A 1 -7.00 27.83 -57.22
C MET A 1 -6.08 27.68 -56.03
N TYR A 2 -6.14 28.57 -55.04
CA TYR A 2 -5.30 28.44 -53.85
C TYR A 2 -5.74 27.20 -53.06
N PRO A 3 -4.82 26.38 -52.51
CA PRO A 3 -5.21 25.28 -51.66
C PRO A 3 -5.91 25.86 -50.42
N LEU A 4 -7.18 25.48 -50.24
CA LEU A 4 -7.93 25.74 -49.03
C LEU A 4 -7.35 24.83 -47.94
N ASP A 5 -6.64 25.43 -46.98
CA ASP A 5 -6.24 24.72 -45.78
C ASP A 5 -7.52 24.36 -45.00
N THR A 6 -7.77 23.07 -44.83
CA THR A 6 -8.92 22.59 -44.05
C THR A 6 -8.51 22.48 -42.58
N TYR A 7 -9.25 23.17 -41.71
CA TYR A 7 -9.06 23.10 -40.26
C TYR A 7 -10.22 22.34 -39.62
N PHE A 8 -9.94 21.67 -38.51
CA PHE A 8 -10.96 21.03 -37.70
C PHE A 8 -10.87 21.56 -36.27
N ASN A 9 -12.01 22.02 -35.75
CA ASN A 9 -12.15 22.36 -34.34
C ASN A 9 -12.64 21.15 -33.57
N SER A 10 -11.97 20.90 -32.46
CA SER A 10 -12.20 19.65 -31.75
C SER A 10 -11.91 19.82 -30.26
N VAL A 11 -12.70 19.13 -29.44
CA VAL A 11 -12.55 19.16 -27.98
C VAL A 11 -12.19 17.76 -27.51
N LEU A 12 -10.95 17.63 -27.03
CA LEU A 12 -10.42 16.42 -26.44
C LEU A 12 -10.65 16.46 -24.94
N LEU A 13 -11.21 15.38 -24.41
CA LEU A 13 -11.20 15.09 -23.00
C LEU A 13 -9.94 14.32 -22.68
N LEU A 14 -9.03 14.91 -21.90
CA LEU A 14 -7.97 14.18 -21.25
C LEU A 14 -8.51 13.63 -19.94
N LYS A 15 -8.46 12.31 -19.81
CA LYS A 15 -8.59 11.61 -18.53
C LYS A 15 -7.18 11.19 -18.13
N GLY A 16 -6.65 11.71 -17.03
CA GLY A 16 -5.57 10.97 -16.35
C GLY A 16 -6.11 9.59 -16.05
N LEU A 17 -5.40 8.51 -16.37
CA LEU A 17 -5.85 7.16 -16.05
C LEU A 17 -4.65 6.42 -15.51
N LEU A 18 -4.65 6.18 -14.21
CA LEU A 18 -3.69 5.27 -13.62
C LEU A 18 -4.23 3.85 -13.72
N ARG A 19 -3.48 3.00 -14.43
CA ARG A 19 -3.50 1.56 -14.17
C ARG A 19 -2.82 1.31 -12.83
N GLN A 20 -3.46 1.69 -11.73
CA GLN A 20 -3.16 1.05 -10.46
C GLN A 20 -4.06 -0.17 -10.38
N PHE A 21 -3.48 -1.33 -10.65
CA PHE A 21 -3.99 -2.51 -10.00
C PHE A 21 -3.88 -2.20 -8.50
N LEU A 22 -5.01 -2.03 -7.80
CA LEU A 22 -5.06 -2.28 -6.36
C LEU A 22 -4.72 -3.77 -6.23
N GLN A 23 -3.42 -4.08 -6.31
CA GLN A 23 -2.92 -5.42 -6.11
C GLN A 23 -3.20 -5.72 -4.66
N HIS A 24 -4.12 -6.66 -4.46
CA HIS A 24 -4.27 -7.35 -3.20
C HIS A 24 -2.91 -8.01 -2.91
N MET A 25 -2.12 -7.35 -2.07
CA MET A 25 -0.76 -7.80 -1.79
C MET A 25 -0.84 -8.90 -0.75
N GLN A 26 -0.33 -10.07 -1.12
CA GLN A 26 -0.29 -11.20 -0.22
C GLN A 26 1.03 -11.19 0.56
N MET A 27 0.95 -11.16 1.88
CA MET A 27 2.12 -11.04 2.76
C MET A 27 2.18 -12.17 3.76
N ASN A 28 3.38 -12.72 3.98
CA ASN A 28 3.62 -13.65 5.08
C ASN A 28 3.80 -12.85 6.38
N VAL A 29 2.81 -12.91 7.26
CA VAL A 29 2.78 -12.18 8.53
C VAL A 29 3.26 -13.01 9.71
N ALA A 30 3.58 -14.29 9.49
CA ALA A 30 3.87 -15.23 10.58
C ALA A 30 5.06 -14.79 11.44
N ARG A 31 6.06 -14.20 10.78
CA ARG A 31 7.29 -13.69 11.40
C ARG A 31 7.09 -12.46 12.28
N TRP A 32 5.93 -11.83 12.27
CA TRP A 32 5.62 -10.71 13.17
C TRP A 32 4.94 -11.19 14.46
N GLY A 33 4.51 -12.45 14.48
CA GLY A 33 3.83 -13.06 15.61
C GLY A 33 4.79 -13.67 16.63
N THR A 34 4.21 -14.20 17.70
CA THR A 34 4.92 -14.98 18.71
C THR A 34 4.31 -16.37 18.79
N ALA A 35 5.16 -17.38 18.72
CA ALA A 35 4.73 -18.77 18.81
C ALA A 35 4.89 -19.34 20.22
N ALA A 36 4.06 -20.32 20.52
CA ALA A 36 4.11 -21.20 21.69
C ALA A 36 3.79 -22.63 21.25
N GLN A 37 4.28 -23.61 22.00
CA GLN A 37 3.91 -25.01 21.80
C GLN A 37 3.55 -25.67 23.13
N SER A 38 2.71 -26.70 23.03
CA SER A 38 2.25 -27.53 24.14
C SER A 38 3.38 -28.03 25.05
N THR A 39 4.46 -28.54 24.47
CA THR A 39 5.65 -29.03 25.18
C THR A 39 6.90 -28.78 24.36
N LEU A 40 8.06 -28.72 25.02
CA LEU A 40 9.37 -28.59 24.37
C LEU A 40 10.14 -29.90 24.46
N PHE A 41 10.58 -30.42 23.31
CA PHE A 41 11.56 -31.50 23.25
C PHE A 41 12.96 -30.93 23.04
N TYR A 42 13.80 -31.03 24.08
CA TYR A 42 15.20 -30.60 24.04
C TYR A 42 15.37 -29.13 23.59
N ASP A 43 16.22 -28.84 22.61
CA ASP A 43 16.50 -27.50 22.06
C ASP A 43 15.73 -27.18 20.77
N TRP A 44 14.69 -27.95 20.44
CA TRP A 44 13.85 -27.75 19.26
C TRP A 44 12.76 -26.71 19.55
N TYR A 45 13.21 -25.47 19.73
CA TYR A 45 12.39 -24.34 20.15
C TYR A 45 11.26 -24.03 19.19
N THR A 46 10.18 -23.49 19.73
CA THR A 46 8.95 -23.20 18.98
C THR A 46 9.15 -22.12 17.91
N GLN A 47 10.09 -21.20 18.13
CA GLN A 47 10.43 -20.11 17.21
C GLN A 47 11.15 -20.60 15.95
N ASN A 48 11.75 -21.80 15.98
CA ASN A 48 12.39 -22.38 14.80
C ASN A 48 11.40 -22.54 13.64
N ALA A 49 10.11 -22.68 13.93
CA ALA A 49 9.08 -22.74 12.88
C ALA A 49 8.77 -21.40 12.21
N LEU A 50 9.44 -20.31 12.58
CA LEU A 50 9.23 -18.94 12.07
C LEU A 50 10.54 -18.26 11.64
N ASP A 51 11.68 -18.92 11.76
CA ASP A 51 12.98 -18.30 11.53
C ASP A 51 13.33 -18.19 10.03
N GLY A 52 12.47 -18.71 9.14
CA GLY A 52 12.62 -18.78 7.69
C GLY A 52 13.70 -19.72 7.19
N LEU A 53 14.12 -20.68 8.00
CA LEU A 53 15.07 -21.70 7.64
C LEU A 53 14.34 -23.05 7.59
N SER A 54 14.44 -23.77 6.48
CA SER A 54 13.80 -25.10 6.36
C SER A 54 14.57 -26.22 7.08
N SER A 55 15.72 -25.90 7.68
CA SER A 55 16.64 -26.86 8.33
C SER A 55 16.50 -26.90 9.86
N THR A 56 15.91 -25.88 10.45
CA THR A 56 15.61 -25.80 11.88
C THR A 56 14.12 -26.10 12.06
N CYS A 57 13.77 -26.78 13.15
CA CYS A 57 12.37 -27.14 13.38
C CYS A 57 12.00 -27.02 14.86
N SER A 58 10.71 -26.77 15.10
CA SER A 58 10.07 -26.95 16.40
C SER A 58 9.75 -28.43 16.63
N HIS A 59 9.74 -28.88 17.88
CA HIS A 59 9.41 -30.27 18.22
C HIS A 59 8.78 -30.38 19.60
N THR A 60 7.63 -31.04 19.68
CA THR A 60 6.98 -31.36 20.95
C THR A 60 7.50 -32.67 21.53
N THR A 61 7.33 -32.91 22.83
CA THR A 61 7.47 -34.26 23.36
C THR A 61 6.32 -35.15 22.85
N THR A 62 6.42 -36.47 23.07
CA THR A 62 5.32 -37.39 22.78
C THR A 62 4.21 -37.18 23.80
N GLN A 63 3.01 -36.84 23.34
CA GLN A 63 1.87 -36.53 24.21
C GLN A 63 0.54 -36.75 23.47
N THR A 64 -0.57 -36.58 24.19
CA THR A 64 -1.91 -36.52 23.57
C THR A 64 -2.16 -35.11 23.04
N ASP A 65 -2.69 -35.01 21.84
CA ASP A 65 -3.11 -33.77 21.18
C ASP A 65 -2.05 -32.62 21.20
N PRO A 66 -0.79 -32.86 20.77
CA PRO A 66 0.22 -31.81 20.71
C PRO A 66 -0.22 -30.68 19.76
N TRP A 67 0.11 -29.46 20.16
CA TRP A 67 -0.17 -28.26 19.40
C TRP A 67 1.02 -27.29 19.36
N TRP A 68 1.05 -26.52 18.28
CA TRP A 68 1.83 -25.32 18.07
C TRP A 68 0.86 -24.17 17.77
N LYS A 69 1.05 -23.01 18.38
CA LYS A 69 0.15 -21.85 18.29
C LYS A 69 0.97 -20.62 17.98
N LEU A 70 0.54 -19.87 16.97
CA LEU A 70 1.01 -18.55 16.64
C LEU A 70 -0.01 -17.51 17.07
N ASP A 71 0.45 -16.53 17.85
CA ASP A 71 -0.26 -15.27 18.07
C ASP A 71 0.21 -14.25 17.02
N LEU A 72 -0.69 -13.85 16.11
CA LEU A 72 -0.43 -12.82 15.10
C LEU A 72 -0.45 -11.38 15.66
N MET A 73 -0.65 -11.24 16.97
CA MET A 73 -0.77 -9.98 17.74
C MET A 73 -2.03 -9.16 17.45
N LYS A 74 -2.53 -9.18 16.22
CA LYS A 74 -3.85 -8.63 15.84
C LYS A 74 -4.64 -9.61 14.97
N MET A 75 -5.91 -9.31 14.78
CA MET A 75 -6.76 -10.09 13.89
C MET A 75 -6.39 -9.82 12.43
N TYR A 76 -6.30 -10.88 11.65
CA TYR A 76 -6.11 -10.82 10.20
C TYR A 76 -7.10 -11.72 9.48
N SER A 77 -7.40 -11.39 8.22
CA SER A 77 -8.04 -12.32 7.29
C SER A 77 -6.96 -13.22 6.67
N VAL A 78 -6.87 -14.45 7.15
CA VAL A 78 -5.87 -15.45 6.74
C VAL A 78 -6.33 -16.12 5.44
N ASN A 79 -5.60 -15.88 4.36
CA ASN A 79 -5.92 -16.47 3.05
C ASN A 79 -5.35 -17.88 2.90
N ARG A 80 -4.12 -18.11 3.37
CA ARG A 80 -3.40 -19.37 3.25
C ARG A 80 -2.42 -19.56 4.40
N VAL A 81 -2.19 -20.81 4.80
CA VAL A 81 -1.08 -21.22 5.66
C VAL A 81 -0.17 -22.17 4.89
N THR A 82 1.15 -22.01 4.99
CA THR A 82 2.12 -22.97 4.47
C THR A 82 2.81 -23.69 5.60
N ILE A 83 3.09 -24.98 5.42
CA ILE A 83 3.82 -25.80 6.39
C ILE A 83 4.97 -26.50 5.69
N THR A 84 6.17 -26.35 6.22
CA THR A 84 7.36 -27.11 5.83
C THR A 84 7.57 -28.26 6.81
N ASN A 85 7.58 -29.49 6.28
CA ASN A 85 7.76 -30.70 7.08
C ASN A 85 9.24 -31.01 7.32
N ARG A 86 9.49 -31.89 8.30
CA ARG A 86 10.81 -32.39 8.67
C ARG A 86 11.53 -33.04 7.47
N PRO A 87 12.83 -32.73 7.22
CA PRO A 87 13.55 -33.21 6.04
C PRO A 87 14.25 -34.57 6.21
N ASP A 88 14.61 -34.99 7.42
CA ASP A 88 15.52 -36.11 7.67
C ASP A 88 14.81 -37.46 7.91
N CYS A 89 13.68 -37.47 8.62
CA CYS A 89 12.89 -38.68 8.86
C CYS A 89 11.47 -38.34 9.26
N CYS A 90 10.66 -39.39 9.40
CA CYS A 90 9.48 -39.35 10.27
C CYS A 90 8.41 -38.37 9.76
N GLU A 91 8.40 -38.16 8.44
CA GLU A 91 7.56 -37.21 7.73
C GLU A 91 6.07 -37.51 7.92
N SER A 92 5.73 -38.79 8.11
CA SER A 92 4.36 -39.25 8.37
C SER A 92 3.77 -38.77 9.70
N ARG A 93 4.59 -38.22 10.62
CA ARG A 93 4.11 -37.71 11.92
C ARG A 93 3.12 -36.56 11.77
N ILE A 94 3.23 -35.74 10.72
CA ILE A 94 2.32 -34.61 10.46
C ILE A 94 0.96 -35.05 9.90
N ASN A 95 0.81 -36.31 9.50
CA ASN A 95 -0.42 -36.80 8.87
C ASN A 95 -1.60 -36.71 9.85
N GLY A 96 -2.68 -36.07 9.40
CA GLY A 96 -3.86 -35.79 10.22
C GLY A 96 -3.76 -34.52 11.05
N ALA A 97 -2.70 -33.70 10.90
CA ALA A 97 -2.63 -32.41 11.57
C ALA A 97 -3.76 -31.49 11.09
N GLU A 98 -4.34 -30.72 12.00
CA GLU A 98 -5.36 -29.72 11.74
C GLU A 98 -4.75 -28.32 11.83
N ILE A 99 -5.02 -27.50 10.82
CA ILE A 99 -4.71 -26.07 10.83
C ILE A 99 -5.98 -25.35 11.23
N ARG A 100 -5.92 -24.56 12.30
CA ARG A 100 -7.06 -23.81 12.85
C ARG A 100 -6.74 -22.32 12.86
N VAL A 101 -7.77 -21.51 12.62
CA VAL A 101 -7.66 -20.04 12.64
C VAL A 101 -8.80 -19.49 13.48
N GLY A 102 -8.52 -18.60 14.43
CA GLY A 102 -9.57 -17.97 15.21
C GLY A 102 -9.06 -17.04 16.31
N ASN A 103 -9.91 -16.75 17.29
CA ASN A 103 -9.66 -15.73 18.33
C ASN A 103 -9.59 -16.31 19.75
N VAL A 104 -9.75 -17.63 19.93
CA VAL A 104 -9.71 -18.28 21.24
C VAL A 104 -8.30 -18.78 21.52
N SER A 105 -7.63 -18.21 22.53
CA SER A 105 -6.27 -18.61 22.91
C SER A 105 -6.21 -19.75 23.94
N SER A 106 -7.20 -19.83 24.82
CA SER A 106 -7.24 -20.73 25.99
C SER A 106 -7.54 -22.17 25.61
N ASP A 107 -8.54 -22.37 24.75
CA ASP A 107 -8.88 -23.67 24.16
C ASP A 107 -8.56 -23.65 22.67
N VAL A 108 -7.39 -24.17 22.32
CA VAL A 108 -6.88 -24.16 20.95
C VAL A 108 -7.73 -25.00 19.99
N PHE A 109 -8.48 -25.99 20.49
CA PHE A 109 -9.31 -26.89 19.69
C PHE A 109 -10.70 -26.33 19.39
N SER A 110 -11.10 -25.24 20.04
CA SER A 110 -12.38 -24.57 19.79
C SER A 110 -12.39 -23.73 18.52
N ASN A 111 -11.22 -23.28 18.03
CA ASN A 111 -11.13 -22.48 16.81
C ASN A 111 -11.46 -23.33 15.57
N PRO A 112 -12.14 -22.79 14.55
CA PRO A 112 -12.53 -23.54 13.37
C PRO A 112 -11.32 -24.08 12.59
N VAL A 113 -11.47 -25.29 12.04
CA VAL A 113 -10.47 -25.92 11.17
C VAL A 113 -10.49 -25.24 9.80
N CYS A 114 -9.37 -24.65 9.43
CA CYS A 114 -9.09 -24.13 8.09
C CYS A 114 -8.81 -25.29 7.11
N ALA A 115 -7.93 -26.21 7.49
CA ALA A 115 -7.51 -27.32 6.64
C ALA A 115 -7.00 -28.50 7.47
N VAL A 116 -7.01 -29.69 6.87
CA VAL A 116 -6.40 -30.90 7.43
C VAL A 116 -5.25 -31.33 6.54
N VAL A 117 -4.10 -31.61 7.15
CA VAL A 117 -2.88 -32.08 6.50
C VAL A 117 -3.01 -33.58 6.27
N SER A 118 -3.21 -34.00 5.02
CA SER A 118 -3.22 -35.43 4.67
C SER A 118 -1.82 -36.03 4.75
N SER A 119 -0.86 -35.39 4.10
CA SER A 119 0.55 -35.77 4.06
C SER A 119 1.40 -34.63 3.51
N ILE A 120 2.62 -34.48 4.00
CA ILE A 120 3.63 -33.60 3.40
C ILE A 120 4.92 -34.43 3.28
N PRO A 121 5.48 -34.61 2.08
CA PRO A 121 6.76 -35.32 1.92
C PRO A 121 7.88 -34.68 2.76
N ALA A 122 8.92 -35.47 3.07
CA ALA A 122 10.06 -34.99 3.84
C ALA A 122 10.67 -33.71 3.22
N GLY A 123 10.82 -32.66 4.04
CA GLY A 123 11.41 -31.38 3.65
C GLY A 123 10.55 -30.53 2.70
N ALA A 124 9.38 -31.01 2.27
CA ALA A 124 8.51 -30.27 1.36
C ALA A 124 7.70 -29.19 2.10
N THR A 125 7.37 -28.13 1.38
CA THR A 125 6.45 -27.07 1.83
C THR A 125 5.13 -27.19 1.09
N TYR A 126 4.04 -27.40 1.83
CA TYR A 126 2.69 -27.46 1.27
C TYR A 126 1.88 -26.24 1.68
N SER A 127 0.93 -25.85 0.81
CA SER A 127 0.10 -24.66 0.95
C SER A 127 -1.36 -25.04 1.14
N TYR A 128 -1.97 -24.54 2.21
CA TYR A 128 -3.35 -24.79 2.60
C TYR A 128 -4.15 -23.49 2.55
N SER A 129 -5.26 -23.48 1.82
CA SER A 129 -6.12 -22.29 1.73
C SER A 129 -7.06 -22.22 2.94
N CYS A 130 -7.05 -21.07 3.62
CA CYS A 130 -7.96 -20.74 4.71
C CYS A 130 -9.10 -19.80 4.26
N ARG A 131 -9.18 -19.48 2.96
CA ARG A 131 -10.31 -18.74 2.35
C ARG A 131 -10.67 -17.43 3.05
N GLY A 132 -9.69 -16.75 3.64
CA GLY A 132 -9.89 -15.47 4.32
C GLY A 132 -10.45 -15.59 5.74
N MET A 133 -10.36 -16.75 6.40
CA MET A 133 -10.76 -16.92 7.80
C MET A 133 -10.14 -15.82 8.69
N GLU A 134 -10.98 -15.16 9.48
CA GLU A 134 -10.55 -14.11 10.40
C GLU A 134 -10.10 -14.70 11.73
N GLY A 135 -8.90 -14.34 12.17
CA GLY A 135 -8.38 -14.77 13.45
C GLY A 135 -7.08 -14.07 13.84
N ARG A 136 -6.86 -13.97 15.15
CA ARG A 136 -5.57 -13.58 15.74
C ARG A 136 -4.64 -14.77 15.92
N TYR A 137 -5.17 -15.97 16.12
CA TYR A 137 -4.40 -17.18 16.37
C TYR A 137 -4.42 -18.12 15.18
N VAL A 138 -3.25 -18.62 14.80
CA VAL A 138 -3.09 -19.75 13.87
C VAL A 138 -2.51 -20.92 14.66
N ILE A 139 -3.21 -22.05 14.66
CA ILE A 139 -2.85 -23.22 15.45
C ILE A 139 -2.65 -24.39 14.50
N VAL A 140 -1.61 -25.18 14.75
CA VAL A 140 -1.40 -26.48 14.14
C VAL A 140 -1.43 -27.51 15.26
N ASN A 141 -2.40 -28.43 15.25
CA ASN A 141 -2.51 -29.49 16.25
C ASN A 141 -2.61 -30.86 15.59
N ILE A 142 -2.17 -31.91 16.27
CA ILE A 142 -2.35 -33.30 15.79
C ILE A 142 -3.21 -34.06 16.79
N PRO A 143 -4.49 -34.34 16.49
CA PRO A 143 -5.34 -35.09 17.40
C PRO A 143 -4.87 -36.55 17.55
N GLY A 144 -5.04 -37.10 18.75
CA GLY A 144 -4.77 -38.48 19.10
C GLY A 144 -3.69 -38.66 20.19
N THR A 145 -3.58 -39.90 20.65
CA THR A 145 -2.61 -40.31 21.69
C THR A 145 -1.23 -40.56 21.10
N SER A 146 -0.19 -40.31 21.90
CA SER A 146 1.21 -40.60 21.55
C SER A 146 1.66 -39.94 20.24
N LYS A 147 1.22 -38.70 20.02
CA LYS A 147 1.56 -37.89 18.86
C LYS A 147 2.78 -37.01 19.14
N ILE A 148 3.46 -36.63 18.06
CA ILE A 148 4.59 -35.70 18.05
C ILE A 148 4.32 -34.70 16.94
N LEU A 149 4.37 -33.40 17.25
CA LEU A 149 4.28 -32.34 16.25
C LEU A 149 5.68 -31.78 15.99
N THR A 150 6.05 -31.73 14.71
CA THR A 150 7.29 -31.11 14.23
C THR A 150 6.96 -30.20 13.07
N LEU A 151 7.39 -28.94 13.14
CA LEU A 151 7.18 -27.94 12.09
C LEU A 151 8.51 -27.21 11.86
N CYS A 152 8.99 -27.23 10.62
CA CYS A 152 10.25 -26.56 10.27
C CYS A 152 10.03 -25.12 9.81
N GLU A 153 8.91 -24.85 9.14
CA GLU A 153 8.51 -23.46 8.83
C GLU A 153 6.99 -23.38 8.72
N VAL A 154 6.42 -22.31 9.25
CA VAL A 154 4.99 -21.99 9.14
C VAL A 154 4.86 -20.58 8.56
N GLY A 155 4.31 -20.50 7.36
CA GLY A 155 3.97 -19.23 6.72
C GLY A 155 2.49 -18.93 6.86
N VAL A 156 2.13 -17.71 7.21
CA VAL A 156 0.73 -17.26 7.32
C VAL A 156 0.53 -16.11 6.35
N TYR A 157 -0.19 -16.36 5.27
CA TYR A 157 -0.37 -15.41 4.19
C TYR A 157 -1.73 -14.73 4.29
N VAL A 158 -1.71 -13.43 4.55
CA VAL A 158 -2.91 -12.58 4.60
C VAL A 158 -3.00 -11.77 3.31
N ILE A 159 -4.21 -11.35 2.99
CA ILE A 159 -4.44 -10.36 1.93
C ILE A 159 -4.65 -9.02 2.61
N PHE A 160 -3.72 -8.10 2.43
CA PHE A 160 -3.96 -6.73 2.85
C PHE A 160 -4.93 -6.08 1.85
N PRO A 161 -5.98 -5.37 2.33
CA PRO A 161 -6.70 -4.44 1.49
C PRO A 161 -5.71 -3.42 0.94
N GLY A 162 -5.97 -2.86 -0.24
CA GLY A 162 -5.01 -1.98 -0.92
C GLY A 162 -4.64 -0.75 -0.07
N ASN A 163 -3.54 -0.83 0.68
CA ASN A 163 -2.97 0.26 1.44
C ASN A 163 -2.31 1.25 0.46
N LEU A 164 -2.86 2.46 0.37
CA LEU A 164 -2.39 3.50 -0.54
C LEU A 164 -0.99 4.01 -0.17
N ALA A 165 -0.58 3.85 1.09
CA ALA A 165 0.68 4.35 1.63
C ALA A 165 1.87 3.41 1.36
N THR A 166 1.65 2.12 1.10
CA THR A 166 2.73 1.15 0.89
C THR A 166 3.70 1.58 -0.20
N GLY A 167 4.99 1.49 0.11
CA GLY A 167 6.07 1.76 -0.85
C GLY A 167 6.07 3.20 -1.38
N ARG A 168 5.31 4.10 -0.76
CA ARG A 168 5.31 5.52 -1.07
C ARG A 168 6.50 6.22 -0.44
N THR A 169 6.72 7.46 -0.87
CA THR A 169 7.79 8.30 -0.36
C THR A 169 7.37 8.93 0.96
N ILE A 170 8.21 8.77 1.97
CA ILE A 170 8.04 9.35 3.30
C ILE A 170 8.99 10.51 3.53
N THR A 171 8.54 11.48 4.33
CA THR A 171 9.42 12.46 4.99
C THR A 171 8.99 12.58 6.45
N GLN A 172 9.97 12.65 7.35
CA GLN A 172 9.73 12.92 8.77
C GLN A 172 10.63 14.07 9.25
N SER A 173 10.20 14.79 10.28
CA SER A 173 10.84 16.01 10.76
C SER A 173 12.28 15.81 11.25
N SER A 174 12.56 14.66 11.84
CA SER A 174 13.88 14.21 12.29
C SER A 174 13.86 12.69 12.43
N THR A 175 15.03 12.08 12.67
CA THR A 175 15.17 10.62 12.83
C THR A 175 16.05 10.32 14.03
N ILE A 176 15.60 9.44 14.92
CA ILE A 176 16.44 8.90 15.98
C ILE A 176 17.04 7.55 15.54
N GLY A 177 18.38 7.46 15.49
CA GLY A 177 19.09 6.22 15.18
C GLY A 177 18.60 5.54 13.89
N THR A 178 18.10 4.30 14.02
CA THR A 178 17.61 3.45 12.93
C THR A 178 16.09 3.50 12.70
N TRP A 179 15.37 4.42 13.36
CA TRP A 179 13.91 4.52 13.33
C TRP A 179 13.43 5.37 12.13
N LEU A 180 13.67 4.85 10.93
CA LEU A 180 13.44 5.53 9.65
C LEU A 180 11.95 5.71 9.37
N GLY A 181 11.58 6.85 8.77
CA GLY A 181 10.19 7.13 8.39
C GLY A 181 9.53 6.06 7.53
N GLN A 182 10.31 5.41 6.65
CA GLN A 182 9.82 4.39 5.73
C GLN A 182 9.28 3.13 6.45
N GLN A 183 9.75 2.85 7.67
CA GLN A 183 9.32 1.69 8.45
C GLN A 183 7.84 1.79 8.86
N ALA A 184 7.27 3.00 8.94
CA ALA A 184 5.85 3.15 9.23
C ALA A 184 4.91 2.69 8.10
N ILE A 185 5.40 2.27 6.94
CA ILE A 185 4.57 1.84 5.79
C ILE A 185 5.14 0.60 5.08
N ASP A 186 5.89 -0.22 5.81
CA ASP A 186 6.57 -1.41 5.28
C ASP A 186 5.81 -2.73 5.57
N PHE A 187 4.61 -2.62 6.14
CA PHE A 187 3.76 -3.71 6.65
C PHE A 187 4.27 -4.42 7.90
N ASN A 188 5.38 -4.00 8.50
CA ASN A 188 5.89 -4.59 9.71
C ASN A 188 5.52 -3.73 10.93
N PRO A 189 4.46 -4.10 11.70
CA PRO A 189 3.97 -3.31 12.83
C PRO A 189 4.91 -3.29 14.05
N GLY A 190 6.12 -3.83 13.92
CA GLY A 190 7.19 -3.73 14.90
C GLY A 190 6.97 -4.41 16.24
N PHE A 191 6.21 -5.49 16.26
CA PHE A 191 5.91 -6.24 17.49
C PHE A 191 7.10 -7.01 18.07
N ILE A 192 8.17 -7.23 17.30
CA ILE A 192 9.36 -7.97 17.76
C ILE A 192 10.53 -7.05 18.05
N GLN A 193 10.89 -6.20 17.08
CA GLN A 193 12.04 -5.30 17.18
C GLN A 193 11.68 -3.89 16.72
N PRO A 194 10.96 -3.11 17.55
CA PRO A 194 10.50 -1.77 17.22
C PRO A 194 11.57 -0.86 16.61
N SER A 195 12.82 -0.95 17.08
CA SER A 195 13.93 -0.12 16.58
C SER A 195 14.35 -0.33 15.13
N LEU A 196 13.89 -1.42 14.50
CA LEU A 196 14.14 -1.74 13.09
C LEU A 196 12.85 -1.72 12.25
N SER A 197 11.70 -1.40 12.85
CA SER A 197 10.38 -1.59 12.22
C SER A 197 9.36 -0.51 12.55
N CYS A 198 9.71 0.45 13.42
CA CYS A 198 8.91 1.64 13.64
C CYS A 198 9.71 2.89 13.27
N SER A 199 9.03 3.88 12.71
CA SER A 199 9.54 5.24 12.53
C SER A 199 9.56 5.96 13.88
N SER A 200 10.56 6.81 14.11
CA SER A 200 10.56 7.72 15.25
C SER A 200 11.37 8.98 14.99
N THR A 201 10.85 10.11 15.44
CA THR A 201 11.57 11.38 15.49
C THR A 201 12.50 11.44 16.71
N THR A 202 13.42 12.40 16.74
CA THR A 202 14.04 12.85 18.00
C THR A 202 13.02 13.67 18.81
N ALA A 203 13.29 13.92 20.09
CA ALA A 203 12.52 14.88 20.87
C ALA A 203 12.68 16.28 20.27
N GLN A 204 11.56 16.91 19.90
CA GLN A 204 11.55 18.25 19.30
C GLN A 204 10.21 18.94 19.52
N THR A 205 10.14 20.24 19.23
CA THR A 205 8.86 20.93 19.07
C THR A 205 8.20 20.47 17.78
N ASP A 206 6.90 20.20 17.84
CA ASP A 206 6.04 19.97 16.68
C ASP A 206 6.54 18.85 15.71
N PRO A 207 6.89 17.64 16.20
CA PRO A 207 7.35 16.54 15.34
C PRO A 207 6.25 16.10 14.36
N TRP A 208 6.67 15.70 13.17
CA TRP A 208 5.75 15.26 12.12
C TRP A 208 6.32 14.18 11.23
N TRP A 209 5.42 13.42 10.63
CA TRP A 209 5.65 12.40 9.63
C TRP A 209 4.64 12.60 8.50
N ARG A 210 5.05 12.42 7.24
CA ARG A 210 4.15 12.56 6.08
C ARG A 210 4.45 11.54 5.00
N VAL A 211 3.39 10.97 4.43
CA VAL A 211 3.43 10.18 3.20
C VAL A 211 2.92 10.99 2.01
N ASP A 212 3.62 10.88 0.88
CA ASP A 212 3.14 11.34 -0.43
C ASP A 212 2.50 10.16 -1.20
N LEU A 213 1.18 10.16 -1.30
CA LEU A 213 0.42 9.13 -2.02
C LEU A 213 0.61 9.18 -3.55
N ARG A 214 1.44 10.11 -4.06
CA ARG A 214 1.75 10.43 -5.47
C ARG A 214 0.61 11.11 -6.22
N TYR A 215 -0.64 10.75 -5.94
CA TYR A 215 -1.83 11.35 -6.54
C TYR A 215 -2.84 11.72 -5.45
N ILE A 216 -3.89 12.43 -5.83
CA ILE A 216 -4.99 12.78 -4.93
C ILE A 216 -5.91 11.57 -4.80
N TYR A 217 -6.23 11.15 -3.58
CA TYR A 217 -7.20 10.09 -3.28
C TYR A 217 -8.30 10.64 -2.38
N ARG A 218 -9.47 9.99 -2.42
CA ARG A 218 -10.54 10.14 -1.42
C ARG A 218 -10.23 9.21 -0.27
N VAL A 219 -9.57 9.73 0.76
CA VAL A 219 -9.13 8.93 1.90
C VAL A 219 -10.32 8.69 2.83
N SER A 220 -10.79 7.44 2.84
CA SER A 220 -11.93 6.99 3.65
C SER A 220 -11.54 6.76 5.12
N ARG A 221 -10.35 6.20 5.37
CA ARG A 221 -9.85 5.92 6.72
C ARG A 221 -8.32 5.78 6.76
N VAL A 222 -7.77 5.99 7.94
CA VAL A 222 -6.36 5.77 8.27
C VAL A 222 -6.28 4.83 9.48
N VAL A 223 -5.42 3.82 9.43
CA VAL A 223 -5.15 2.90 10.54
C VAL A 223 -3.74 3.14 11.05
N ILE A 224 -3.60 3.37 12.35
CA ILE A 224 -2.31 3.65 12.99
C ILE A 224 -2.01 2.55 13.99
N THR A 225 -0.85 1.91 13.88
CA THR A 225 -0.32 0.96 14.86
C THR A 225 0.70 1.64 15.75
N ASN A 226 0.44 1.61 17.05
CA ASN A 226 1.32 2.20 18.05
C ASN A 226 2.41 1.24 18.51
N ARG A 227 3.45 1.80 19.12
CA ARG A 227 4.58 1.08 19.70
C ARG A 227 4.14 0.08 20.77
N LEU A 228 4.74 -1.11 20.79
CA LEU A 228 4.36 -2.21 21.69
C LEU A 228 5.15 -2.25 23.00
N ASP A 229 6.45 -2.00 22.97
CA ASP A 229 7.38 -2.28 24.08
C ASP A 229 7.32 -1.24 25.20
N CYS A 230 7.19 0.05 24.88
CA CYS A 230 7.02 1.11 25.88
C CYS A 230 6.46 2.40 25.28
N CYS A 231 6.13 3.33 26.18
CA CYS A 231 5.77 4.71 25.90
C CYS A 231 4.62 4.92 24.88
N PRO A 232 3.53 4.12 24.92
CA PRO A 232 2.42 4.28 23.98
C PRO A 232 1.79 5.69 24.04
N GLU A 233 1.88 6.38 25.18
CA GLU A 233 1.34 7.72 25.40
C GLU A 233 2.03 8.82 24.57
N GLN A 234 3.18 8.55 23.94
CA GLN A 234 3.89 9.56 23.14
C GLN A 234 3.06 10.08 21.96
N ILE A 235 2.18 9.24 21.41
CA ILE A 235 1.28 9.59 20.30
C ILE A 235 0.06 10.41 20.74
N ASP A 236 -0.17 10.59 22.04
CA ASP A 236 -1.37 11.25 22.56
C ASP A 236 -1.43 12.72 22.13
N GLY A 237 -2.52 13.12 21.50
CA GLY A 237 -2.69 14.45 20.91
C GLY A 237 -2.13 14.58 19.49
N ALA A 238 -1.61 13.51 18.88
CA ALA A 238 -1.24 13.53 17.47
C ALA A 238 -2.46 13.79 16.57
N GLU A 239 -2.27 14.55 15.51
CA GLU A 239 -3.30 14.92 14.56
C GLU A 239 -3.03 14.23 13.22
N ILE A 240 -4.04 13.54 12.70
CA ILE A 240 -4.04 13.00 11.33
C ILE A 240 -4.60 14.09 10.42
N ARG A 241 -3.80 14.56 9.45
CA ARG A 241 -4.18 15.61 8.52
C ARG A 241 -4.08 15.13 7.08
N ILE A 242 -5.05 15.53 6.26
CA ILE A 242 -5.16 15.07 4.87
C ILE A 242 -5.39 16.26 3.95
N GLY A 243 -4.59 16.38 2.90
CA GLY A 243 -4.80 17.43 1.90
C GLY A 243 -3.75 17.46 0.79
N ASN A 244 -3.65 18.61 0.14
CA ASN A 244 -2.84 18.80 -1.07
C ASN A 244 -1.76 19.87 -0.91
N SER A 245 -1.73 20.60 0.21
CA SER A 245 -0.72 21.62 0.48
C SER A 245 0.51 21.01 1.15
N LEU A 246 1.68 21.56 0.82
CA LEU A 246 2.94 21.32 1.51
C LEU A 246 3.35 22.48 2.43
N GLU A 247 2.50 23.52 2.53
CA GLU A 247 2.71 24.60 3.49
C GLU A 247 2.80 24.02 4.91
N ASN A 248 3.78 24.50 5.68
CA ASN A 248 4.15 23.92 6.98
C ASN A 248 4.31 22.38 6.91
N ASN A 249 4.97 21.88 5.87
CA ASN A 249 5.14 20.46 5.59
C ASN A 249 3.83 19.67 5.42
N GLY A 250 2.70 20.33 5.17
CA GLY A 250 1.39 19.72 5.09
C GLY A 250 0.66 19.65 6.44
N ASN A 251 1.25 20.16 7.52
CA ASN A 251 0.64 20.19 8.84
C ASN A 251 -0.48 21.25 8.97
N ASN A 252 -0.67 22.09 7.94
CA ASN A 252 -1.81 23.01 7.86
C ASN A 252 -3.02 22.41 7.11
N ASN A 253 -2.89 21.20 6.53
CA ASN A 253 -4.02 20.54 5.87
C ASN A 253 -5.14 20.23 6.88
N PRO A 254 -6.41 20.11 6.42
CA PRO A 254 -7.54 19.79 7.29
C PRO A 254 -7.31 18.54 8.16
N ILE A 255 -7.77 18.60 9.40
CA ILE A 255 -7.69 17.49 10.36
C ILE A 255 -8.76 16.44 9.99
N CYS A 256 -8.33 15.19 9.82
CA CYS A 256 -9.22 14.03 9.81
C CYS A 256 -9.59 13.62 11.24
N ALA A 257 -8.60 13.44 12.10
CA ALA A 257 -8.82 13.01 13.48
C ALA A 257 -7.69 13.48 14.41
N VAL A 258 -8.01 13.57 15.70
CA VAL A 258 -7.02 13.73 16.78
C VAL A 258 -6.96 12.41 17.54
N ILE A 259 -5.75 11.88 17.70
CA ILE A 259 -5.46 10.65 18.41
C ILE A 259 -5.45 10.98 19.91
N SER A 260 -6.49 10.57 20.63
CA SER A 260 -6.51 10.76 22.09
C SER A 260 -5.50 9.84 22.78
N SER A 261 -5.49 8.57 22.39
CA SER A 261 -4.59 7.54 22.88
C SER A 261 -4.69 6.29 22.01
N ILE A 262 -3.59 5.56 21.84
CA ILE A 262 -3.63 4.20 21.28
C ILE A 262 -2.87 3.28 22.25
N PRO A 263 -3.48 2.20 22.76
CA PRO A 263 -2.76 1.28 23.65
C PRO A 263 -1.55 0.65 22.97
N ALA A 264 -0.60 0.18 23.78
CA ALA A 264 0.64 -0.41 23.27
C ALA A 264 0.37 -1.57 22.29
N GLY A 265 0.98 -1.50 21.11
CA GLY A 265 0.87 -2.51 20.06
C GLY A 265 -0.50 -2.63 19.38
N VAL A 266 -1.44 -1.74 19.70
CA VAL A 266 -2.78 -1.77 19.12
C VAL A 266 -2.83 -0.95 17.83
N SER A 267 -3.57 -1.45 16.84
CA SER A 267 -3.95 -0.69 15.65
C SER A 267 -5.30 -0.01 15.86
N SER A 268 -5.37 1.32 15.74
CA SER A 268 -6.63 2.08 15.81
C SER A 268 -7.03 2.62 14.44
N THR A 269 -8.32 2.52 14.12
CA THR A 269 -8.88 3.00 12.84
C THR A 269 -9.55 4.34 13.02
N TYR A 270 -9.21 5.31 12.17
CA TYR A 270 -9.76 6.65 12.15
C TYR A 270 -10.49 6.87 10.82
N THR A 271 -11.78 7.20 10.89
CA THR A 271 -12.60 7.47 9.71
C THR A 271 -12.39 8.91 9.26
N CYS A 272 -12.05 9.09 7.98
CA CYS A 272 -11.68 10.39 7.40
C CYS A 272 -12.71 10.91 6.39
N ASN A 273 -13.91 10.33 6.33
CA ASN A 273 -15.06 10.84 5.56
C ASN A 273 -14.72 11.23 4.11
N ASP A 274 -13.93 10.39 3.43
CA ASP A 274 -13.54 10.54 2.03
C ASP A 274 -12.84 11.85 1.67
N MET A 275 -12.05 12.40 2.60
CA MET A 275 -11.25 13.61 2.38
C MET A 275 -10.31 13.48 1.17
N ASP A 276 -10.35 14.47 0.27
CA ASP A 276 -9.44 14.55 -0.88
C ASP A 276 -8.03 14.99 -0.45
N GLY A 277 -7.03 14.13 -0.66
CA GLY A 277 -5.64 14.47 -0.35
C GLY A 277 -4.61 13.63 -1.09
N ARG A 278 -3.49 14.28 -1.45
CA ARG A 278 -2.25 13.63 -1.89
C ARG A 278 -1.33 13.32 -0.71
N TYR A 279 -1.39 14.15 0.33
CA TYR A 279 -0.56 14.03 1.51
C TYR A 279 -1.39 13.61 2.70
N VAL A 280 -0.90 12.62 3.44
CA VAL A 280 -1.39 12.28 4.78
C VAL A 280 -0.23 12.56 5.73
N SER A 281 -0.44 13.43 6.71
CA SER A 281 0.53 13.73 7.75
C SER A 281 0.02 13.36 9.14
N LEU A 282 0.95 12.92 9.97
CA LEU A 282 0.79 12.80 11.41
C LEU A 282 1.67 13.86 12.07
N PHE A 283 1.07 14.69 12.90
CA PHE A 283 1.68 15.88 13.49
C PHE A 283 1.32 15.94 14.97
N ILE A 284 2.29 16.14 15.85
CA ILE A 284 2.01 16.30 17.29
C ILE A 284 2.35 17.73 17.70
N PRO A 285 1.37 18.60 18.02
CA PRO A 285 1.68 19.93 18.52
C PRO A 285 2.30 19.89 19.92
N GLY A 286 3.21 20.82 20.16
CA GLY A 286 3.80 21.09 21.47
C GLY A 286 5.30 20.84 21.57
N ASP A 287 5.88 21.24 22.70
CA ASP A 287 7.31 21.16 22.95
C ASP A 287 7.76 19.77 23.44
N SER A 288 8.99 19.40 23.06
CA SER A 288 9.65 18.17 23.52
C SER A 288 8.84 16.89 23.27
N ARG A 289 8.11 16.83 22.14
CA ARG A 289 7.33 15.67 21.72
C ARG A 289 8.19 14.71 20.90
N ILE A 290 7.82 13.44 20.91
CA ILE A 290 8.39 12.38 20.07
C ILE A 290 7.21 11.74 19.32
N LEU A 291 7.32 11.64 18.00
CA LEU A 291 6.34 10.91 17.18
C LEU A 291 6.95 9.57 16.78
N THR A 292 6.37 8.48 17.28
CA THR A 292 6.72 7.10 16.91
C THR A 292 5.54 6.43 16.24
N LEU A 293 5.78 5.80 15.08
CA LEU A 293 4.75 5.16 14.26
C LEU A 293 5.24 3.80 13.79
N CYS A 294 4.54 2.73 14.15
CA CYS A 294 4.94 1.38 13.77
C CYS A 294 4.27 0.87 12.50
N GLU A 295 3.05 1.34 12.20
CA GLU A 295 2.44 1.13 10.88
C GLU A 295 1.38 2.20 10.64
N VAL A 296 1.29 2.69 9.41
CA VAL A 296 0.32 3.67 8.93
C VAL A 296 -0.30 3.12 7.64
N GLU A 297 -1.54 2.70 7.75
CA GLU A 297 -2.31 2.16 6.62
C GLU A 297 -3.31 3.22 6.16
N VAL A 298 -3.28 3.58 4.87
CA VAL A 298 -4.19 4.58 4.28
C VAL A 298 -5.13 3.89 3.31
N TYR A 299 -6.44 4.04 3.52
CA TYR A 299 -7.45 3.40 2.68
C TYR A 299 -8.39 4.43 2.09
N GLY A 300 -8.74 4.25 0.82
CA GLY A 300 -9.60 5.17 0.11
C GLY A 300 -9.81 4.79 -1.34
N GLU A 301 -10.53 5.65 -2.04
CA GLU A 301 -10.82 5.50 -3.46
C GLU A 301 -9.98 6.45 -4.30
N GLY A 302 -9.69 6.04 -5.54
CA GLY A 302 -9.00 6.87 -6.51
C GLY A 302 -7.83 6.16 -7.18
N PRO A 303 -6.92 6.91 -7.81
CA PRO A 303 -6.77 8.37 -7.69
C PRO A 303 -7.95 9.18 -8.27
N VAL A 304 -8.22 10.36 -7.70
CA VAL A 304 -9.20 11.32 -8.21
C VAL A 304 -8.68 11.87 -9.53
N LEU A 305 -9.28 11.40 -10.63
CA LEU A 305 -8.87 11.77 -11.98
C LEU A 305 -9.44 13.15 -12.32
N LYS A 306 -8.55 14.15 -12.46
CA LYS A 306 -8.95 15.43 -13.05
C LYS A 306 -9.24 15.23 -14.53
N LYS A 307 -10.47 15.53 -14.93
CA LYS A 307 -10.89 15.61 -16.31
C LYS A 307 -10.57 17.01 -16.82
N THR A 308 -9.74 17.12 -17.85
CA THR A 308 -9.42 18.40 -18.47
C THR A 308 -9.89 18.36 -19.92
N PHE A 309 -10.67 19.36 -20.32
CA PHE A 309 -11.01 19.56 -21.72
C PHE A 309 -9.95 20.44 -22.37
N VAL A 310 -9.36 19.96 -23.46
CA VAL A 310 -8.44 20.74 -24.29
C VAL A 310 -9.08 20.93 -25.64
N LYS A 311 -9.27 22.20 -26.01
CA LYS A 311 -9.69 22.58 -27.37
C LYS A 311 -8.44 22.61 -28.25
N MET A 312 -8.48 21.87 -29.36
CA MET A 312 -7.38 21.82 -30.31
C MET A 312 -7.90 22.11 -31.71
N ASN A 313 -7.15 22.95 -32.44
CA ASN A 313 -7.34 23.18 -33.85
C ASN A 313 -6.36 22.29 -34.61
N LEU A 314 -6.91 21.37 -35.40
CA LEU A 314 -6.11 20.38 -36.12
C LEU A 314 -6.13 20.69 -37.62
N LYS A 315 -4.94 20.81 -38.19
CA LYS A 315 -4.77 20.91 -39.64
C LYS A 315 -4.61 19.50 -40.19
N SER A 316 -5.55 19.06 -41.02
CA SER A 316 -5.53 17.70 -41.60
C SER A 316 -5.93 17.75 -43.07
N SER A 317 -5.23 16.96 -43.89
CA SER A 317 -5.59 16.72 -45.29
C SER A 317 -6.76 15.72 -45.44
N SER A 318 -7.10 15.01 -44.36
CA SER A 318 -8.13 13.95 -44.33
C SER A 318 -9.25 14.30 -43.34
N SER A 319 -10.46 13.81 -43.56
CA SER A 319 -11.62 14.07 -42.70
C SER A 319 -11.44 13.44 -41.32
N LEU A 320 -11.38 14.27 -40.27
CA LEU A 320 -11.34 13.80 -38.88
C LEU A 320 -12.73 13.44 -38.35
N SER A 321 -13.77 13.57 -39.18
CA SER A 321 -15.12 13.12 -38.85
C SER A 321 -15.26 11.60 -38.90
N GLU A 322 -14.32 10.87 -39.50
CA GLU A 322 -14.34 9.40 -39.58
C GLU A 322 -13.79 8.72 -38.30
N PRO A 323 -14.46 7.67 -37.77
CA PRO A 323 -14.02 6.99 -36.55
C PRO A 323 -12.61 6.40 -36.60
N GLY A 324 -12.20 5.82 -37.74
CA GLY A 324 -10.86 5.23 -37.91
C GLY A 324 -9.74 6.26 -37.80
N MET A 325 -9.91 7.42 -38.46
CA MET A 325 -8.97 8.54 -38.39
C MET A 325 -8.86 9.12 -36.99
N ARG A 326 -9.97 9.17 -36.22
CA ARG A 326 -9.96 9.62 -34.83
C ARG A 326 -9.13 8.73 -33.92
N VAL A 327 -9.24 7.40 -34.06
CA VAL A 327 -8.47 6.44 -33.27
C VAL A 327 -6.99 6.53 -33.61
N GLN A 328 -6.66 6.60 -34.90
CA GLN A 328 -5.28 6.74 -35.37
C GLN A 328 -4.64 8.02 -34.82
N LEU A 329 -5.33 9.16 -34.88
CA LEU A 329 -4.83 10.42 -34.35
C LEU A 329 -4.61 10.37 -32.83
N LEU A 330 -5.53 9.78 -32.07
CA LEU A 330 -5.35 9.59 -30.61
C LEU A 330 -4.12 8.73 -30.30
N SER A 331 -3.88 7.67 -31.07
CA SER A 331 -2.72 6.79 -30.90
C SER A 331 -1.38 7.47 -31.19
N GLN A 332 -1.36 8.53 -32.01
CA GLN A 332 -0.17 9.33 -32.30
C GLN A 332 0.04 10.47 -31.30
N LEU A 333 -1.05 11.10 -30.83
CA LEU A 333 -0.99 12.19 -29.86
C LEU A 333 -0.52 11.73 -28.48
N GLN A 334 -0.94 10.53 -28.05
CA GLN A 334 -0.63 10.05 -26.71
C GLN A 334 0.88 9.86 -26.47
N PRO A 335 1.67 9.21 -27.37
CA PRO A 335 3.13 9.16 -27.26
C PRO A 335 3.80 10.54 -27.30
N ALA A 336 3.33 11.46 -28.16
CA ALA A 336 3.90 12.80 -28.27
C ALA A 336 3.71 13.65 -26.99
N LEU A 337 2.62 13.43 -26.26
CA LEU A 337 2.41 14.03 -24.94
C LEU A 337 3.39 13.46 -23.91
N VAL A 338 3.67 12.16 -23.95
CA VAL A 338 4.65 11.51 -23.06
C VAL A 338 6.06 12.06 -23.29
N GLU A 339 6.49 12.24 -24.54
CA GLU A 339 7.78 12.87 -24.86
C GLU A 339 7.91 14.30 -24.32
N ARG A 340 6.78 15.01 -24.19
CA ARG A 340 6.72 16.36 -23.62
C ARG A 340 6.55 16.37 -22.09
N GLY A 341 6.69 15.22 -21.44
CA GLY A 341 6.62 15.08 -19.99
C GLY A 341 5.20 14.89 -19.42
N PHE A 342 4.18 14.71 -20.27
CA PHE A 342 2.82 14.37 -19.84
C PHE A 342 2.63 12.85 -19.87
N SER A 343 2.90 12.19 -18.74
CA SER A 343 2.67 10.75 -18.53
C SER A 343 1.28 10.46 -17.93
N ASP A 344 0.82 9.20 -18.01
CA ASP A 344 -0.42 8.70 -17.41
C ASP A 344 -1.73 9.33 -17.91
N VAL A 345 -1.80 9.72 -19.19
CA VAL A 345 -2.98 10.35 -19.80
C VAL A 345 -3.64 9.47 -20.85
N MET A 346 -4.96 9.32 -20.74
CA MET A 346 -5.84 8.75 -21.74
C MET A 346 -6.60 9.87 -22.46
N LEU A 347 -6.46 9.89 -23.78
CA LEU A 347 -7.17 10.84 -24.63
C LEU A 347 -8.48 10.24 -25.12
N GLN A 348 -9.55 11.01 -25.04
CA GLN A 348 -10.84 10.64 -25.63
C GLN A 348 -11.48 11.87 -26.28
N TRP A 349 -12.12 11.69 -27.44
CA TRP A 349 -12.95 12.74 -28.02
C TRP A 349 -14.18 12.97 -27.14
N SER A 350 -14.39 14.21 -26.68
CA SER A 350 -15.64 14.58 -26.01
C SER A 350 -16.78 14.77 -27.01
N GLN A 351 -16.41 15.21 -28.22
CA GLN A 351 -17.29 15.40 -29.36
C GLN A 351 -16.52 15.17 -30.67
N PRO A 352 -17.21 14.78 -31.77
CA PRO A 352 -16.65 14.75 -33.11
C PRO A 352 -15.90 16.03 -33.51
N PRO A 353 -14.74 15.95 -34.19
CA PRO A 353 -14.13 17.11 -34.82
C PRO A 353 -15.04 17.71 -35.90
N GLU A 354 -15.29 19.02 -35.83
CA GLU A 354 -16.09 19.78 -36.78
C GLU A 354 -15.17 20.51 -37.77
N LYS A 355 -15.56 20.51 -39.05
CA LYS A 355 -14.78 21.15 -40.12
C LYS A 355 -15.01 22.67 -40.09
N GLU A 356 -13.93 23.43 -39.97
CA GLU A 356 -13.94 24.89 -40.13
C GLU A 356 -13.27 25.29 -41.46
N VAL A 357 -14.00 26.08 -42.25
CA VAL A 357 -13.49 26.66 -43.49
C VAL A 357 -12.97 28.06 -43.20
N MET A 358 -11.67 28.19 -42.98
CA MET A 358 -11.00 29.48 -42.82
C MET A 358 -10.74 30.09 -44.20
N ARG A 359 -11.44 31.17 -44.58
CA ARG A 359 -11.06 31.96 -45.77
C ARG A 359 -9.76 32.72 -45.46
N LYS A 360 -8.75 32.57 -46.32
CA LYS A 360 -7.56 33.45 -46.27
C LYS A 360 -8.02 34.88 -46.54
N GLU A 361 -7.90 35.77 -45.56
CA GLU A 361 -7.99 37.20 -45.81
C GLU A 361 -6.80 37.60 -46.68
N ALA A 362 -7.09 38.26 -47.81
CA ALA A 362 -6.08 38.71 -48.76
C ALA A 362 -5.28 39.85 -48.14
N VAL A 363 -3.96 39.69 -48.09
CA VAL A 363 -3.04 40.77 -47.68
C VAL A 363 -3.06 41.85 -48.76
N PRO A 364 -3.34 43.13 -48.45
CA PRO A 364 -3.24 44.20 -49.42
C PRO A 364 -1.76 44.40 -49.79
N SER A 365 -1.48 44.42 -51.08
CA SER A 365 -0.17 44.74 -51.63
C SER A 365 0.06 46.25 -51.59
N GLU A 366 0.99 46.74 -50.77
CA GLU A 366 1.62 48.05 -50.98
C GLU A 366 3.12 47.99 -50.71
N CYS A 367 3.87 48.32 -51.76
CA CYS A 367 5.28 48.68 -51.70
C CYS A 367 5.43 50.08 -51.10
N ALA A 368 6.28 50.26 -50.07
CA ALA A 368 7.14 51.44 -49.93
C ALA A 368 8.11 51.32 -48.74
N GLN A 369 9.40 51.38 -49.08
CA GLN A 369 10.53 51.97 -48.33
C GLN A 369 10.78 51.55 -46.87
N ILE A 370 11.85 50.78 -46.71
CA ILE A 370 12.59 50.60 -45.46
C ILE A 370 13.29 51.91 -45.12
N ASN A 371 12.84 52.58 -44.06
CA ASN A 371 13.64 53.56 -43.32
C ASN A 371 14.14 52.91 -42.03
N THR A 372 15.44 53.05 -41.79
CA THR A 372 16.21 52.39 -40.73
C THR A 372 15.88 52.91 -39.33
N GLY A 373 15.69 52.01 -38.35
CA GLY A 373 15.35 52.43 -36.98
C GLY A 373 15.37 51.33 -35.91
N LYS A 374 16.58 51.06 -35.39
CA LYS A 374 16.96 50.57 -34.05
C LYS A 374 15.96 49.73 -33.22
N LEU A 375 16.38 48.49 -32.91
CA LEU A 375 15.98 47.76 -31.71
C LEU A 375 16.23 48.60 -30.44
N LYS A 376 15.21 48.74 -29.59
CA LYS A 376 15.38 48.89 -28.14
C LYS A 376 14.69 47.74 -27.43
N ARG A 377 15.49 46.96 -26.70
CA ARG A 377 15.06 46.12 -25.58
C ARG A 377 14.31 47.00 -24.58
N ASN A 378 13.27 46.45 -23.93
CA ASN A 378 12.97 46.80 -22.56
C ASN A 378 12.48 45.59 -21.79
N VAL A 379 13.15 45.39 -20.67
CA VAL A 379 12.84 44.55 -19.53
C VAL A 379 11.84 45.31 -18.67
N SER A 380 10.83 44.62 -18.16
CA SER A 380 10.22 44.77 -16.83
C SER A 380 9.47 43.49 -16.54
#